data_AF-A0A378MZ02-F1
#
_entry.id   AF-A0A378MZ02-F1
#
_cell.length_a   1.000
_cell.length_b   1.000
_cell.length_c   1.000
_cell.angle_alpha   90.00
_cell.angle_beta   90.00
_cell.angle_gamma   90.00
#
_symmetry.space_group_name_H-M   'P 1'
#
loop_
_entity.id
_entity.type
_entity.pdbx_description
1 polymer ?
#
loop_
_entity_poly.entity_id
_entity_poly.type
_entity_poly.pdbx_seq_one_letter_code
_entity_poly.pdbx_strand_id
1 'polypeptide(L)' 'MILSDPNVKAVLVNIFGGIVRCDLIADGVIAAVNEVGVNVPVIVRLEGTNAAQGREILANSG' A
#
# COMPACT_ATOMS: atom_id res chain seq x y z
N MET A 1 -15.17 5.39 4.85
CA MET A 1 -14.12 5.13 5.86
C MET A 1 -12.77 5.42 5.22
N ILE A 2 -11.90 6.19 5.90
CA ILE A 2 -10.72 6.91 5.39
C ILE A 2 -11.04 7.86 4.22
N LEU A 3 -11.25 7.37 3.00
CA LEU A 3 -11.43 8.21 1.80
C LEU A 3 -12.77 8.93 1.69
N SER A 4 -13.70 8.65 2.61
CA SER A 4 -14.99 9.38 2.69
C SER A 4 -14.87 10.73 3.38
N ASP A 5 -13.76 11.00 4.07
CA ASP A 5 -13.52 12.29 4.71
C ASP A 5 -12.88 13.27 3.70
N PRO A 6 -13.56 14.37 3.34
CA PRO A 6 -13.04 15.35 2.37
C PRO A 6 -11.75 16.07 2.83
N ASN A 7 -11.41 15.97 4.12
CA ASN A 7 -10.18 16.55 4.68
C ASN A 7 -8.95 15.68 4.44
N VAL A 8 -9.11 14.42 4.04
CA VAL A 8 -7.97 13.53 3.76
C VAL A 8 -7.22 14.01 2.53
N LYS A 9 -5.92 14.29 2.69
CA LYS A 9 -5.02 14.74 1.61
C LYS A 9 -4.00 13.70 1.18
N ALA A 10 -3.77 12.68 2.00
CA ALA A 10 -2.88 11.56 1.71
C ALA A 10 -3.23 10.38 2.61
N VAL A 11 -2.81 9.18 2.22
CA VAL A 11 -2.94 7.96 3.03
C VAL A 11 -1.56 7.38 3.28
N LEU A 12 -1.22 7.13 4.54
CA LEU A 12 -0.03 6.38 4.92
C LEU A 12 -0.45 4.95 5.32
N VAL A 13 -0.03 3.97 4.56
CA VAL A 13 -0.19 2.55 4.86
C VAL A 13 1.11 2.06 5.49
N ASN A 14 1.07 1.71 6.77
CA ASN A 14 2.22 1.19 7.50
C ASN A 14 1.96 -0.26 7.91
N ILE A 15 2.67 -1.21 7.33
CA ILE A 15 2.45 -2.64 7.56
C ILE A 15 3.77 -3.33 7.92
N PHE A 16 3.73 -4.08 9.02
CA PHE A 16 4.76 -5.04 9.40
C PHE A 16 4.33 -6.45 8.97
N GLY A 17 4.89 -6.96 7.89
CA GLY A 17 4.73 -8.33 7.41
C GLY A 17 5.45 -9.33 8.31
N GLY A 18 4.74 -9.86 9.30
CA GLY A 18 5.23 -10.97 10.11
C GLY A 18 5.22 -12.28 9.32
N ILE A 19 4.13 -13.04 9.47
CA ILE A 19 3.93 -14.33 8.78
C ILE A 19 3.63 -14.11 7.29
N VAL A 20 2.87 -13.06 6.96
CA VAL A 20 2.52 -12.73 5.57
C VAL A 20 3.67 -11.98 4.93
N ARG A 21 4.08 -12.41 3.73
CA ARG A 21 5.14 -11.78 2.96
C ARG A 21 4.70 -10.41 2.43
N CYS A 22 5.62 -9.45 2.46
CA CYS A 22 5.39 -8.08 2.03
C CYS A 22 5.14 -7.93 0.52
N ASP A 23 5.54 -8.89 -0.31
CA ASP A 23 5.22 -8.90 -1.74
C ASP A 23 3.72 -9.14 -1.99
N LEU A 24 3.12 -10.14 -1.33
CA LEU A 24 1.67 -10.37 -1.38
C LEU A 24 0.88 -9.17 -0.82
N ILE A 25 1.40 -8.53 0.23
CA ILE A 25 0.81 -7.32 0.78
C ILE A 25 0.86 -6.17 -0.25
N ALA A 26 1.99 -6.00 -0.93
CA ALA A 26 2.15 -4.98 -1.97
C ALA A 26 1.15 -5.16 -3.12
N ASP A 27 1.00 -6.40 -3.63
CA ASP A 27 0.02 -6.72 -4.66
C ASP A 27 -1.41 -6.38 -4.22
N GLY A 28 -1.76 -6.73 -2.98
CA GLY A 28 -3.06 -6.41 -2.39
C GLY A 28 -3.32 -4.90 -2.27
N VAL A 29 -2.30 -4.12 -1.92
CA VAL A 29 -2.40 -2.66 -1.86
C VAL A 29 -2.65 -2.08 -3.25
N ILE A 30 -1.92 -2.53 -4.27
CA ILE A 30 -2.10 -2.07 -5.65
C ILE A 30 -3.51 -2.38 -6.15
N ALA A 31 -3.99 -3.61 -5.93
CA ALA A 31 -5.33 -4.02 -6.31
C ALA A 31 -6.39 -3.13 -5.65
N ALA A 32 -6.27 -2.89 -4.34
CA ALA A 32 -7.21 -2.04 -3.61
C ALA A 32 -7.19 -0.58 -4.09
N VAL A 33 -6.01 -0.02 -4.39
CA VAL A 33 -5.89 1.35 -4.91
C VAL A 33 -6.58 1.49 -6.27
N ASN A 34 -6.40 0.49 -7.15
CA ASN A 34 -7.01 0.47 -8.48
C ASN A 34 -8.53 0.26 -8.43
N GLU A 35 -9.02 -0.61 -7.55
CA GLU A 35 -10.46 -0.88 -7.40
C GLU A 35 -11.21 0.31 -6.79
N VAL A 36 -10.64 0.95 -5.76
CA VAL A 36 -11.29 2.02 -5.00
C VAL A 36 -11.16 3.39 -5.70
N GLY A 37 -10.21 3.56 -6.62
CA GLY A 37 -10.01 4.82 -7.35
C GLY A 37 -9.47 5.93 -6.47
N VAL A 38 -8.36 5.67 -5.78
CA VAL A 38 -7.77 6.61 -4.81
C VAL A 38 -7.12 7.81 -5.53
N ASN A 39 -7.69 9.00 -5.35
CA ASN A 39 -7.18 10.24 -5.98
C ASN A 39 -6.15 11.02 -5.14
N VAL A 40 -5.89 10.56 -3.92
CA VAL A 40 -4.91 11.17 -3.00
C VAL A 40 -3.65 10.32 -2.96
N PRO A 41 -2.46 10.91 -2.74
CA PRO A 41 -1.21 10.16 -2.65
C PRO A 41 -1.28 9.07 -1.58
N VAL A 42 -0.84 7.86 -1.95
CA VAL A 42 -0.71 6.72 -1.03
C VAL A 42 0.77 6.46 -0.80
N ILE A 43 1.20 6.59 0.44
CA ILE A 43 2.56 6.29 0.89
C ILE A 43 2.50 4.95 1.60
N VAL A 44 3.36 4.01 1.22
CA VAL A 44 3.38 2.67 1.83
C VAL A 44 4.74 2.40 2.45
N ARG A 45 4.73 2.01 3.72
CA ARG A 45 5.91 1.51 4.44
C ARG A 45 5.70 0.04 4.79
N LEU A 46 6.58 -0.79 4.24
CA LEU A 46 6.60 -2.24 4.46
C LEU A 46 7.87 -2.63 5.23
N GLU A 47 7.70 -3.44 6.26
CA GLU A 47 8.79 -4.08 7.01
C GLU A 47 8.46 -5.55 7.26
N GLY A 48 9.44 -6.45 7.22
CA GLY A 48 9.22 -7.88 7.42
C GLY A 48 9.72 -8.76 6.27
N THR A 49 9.17 -9.97 6.16
CA THR A 49 9.59 -10.97 5.16
C THR A 49 9.34 -10.43 3.75
N ASN A 50 10.36 -10.46 2.88
CA ASN A 50 10.32 -9.94 1.51
C ASN A 50 9.99 -8.45 1.39
N ALA A 51 10.25 -7.64 2.42
CA ALA A 51 9.99 -6.19 2.36
C ALA A 51 10.68 -5.49 1.18
N ALA A 52 11.87 -5.94 0.77
CA ALA A 52 12.56 -5.41 -0.42
C ALA A 52 11.77 -5.65 -1.72
N GLN A 53 11.27 -6.87 -1.93
CA GLN A 53 10.46 -7.21 -3.11
C GLN A 53 9.12 -6.48 -3.10
N GLY A 54 8.47 -6.37 -1.93
CA GLY A 54 7.24 -5.58 -1.81
C GLY A 54 7.44 -4.10 -2.18
N ARG A 55 8.58 -3.51 -1.81
CA ARG A 55 8.92 -2.13 -2.22
C ARG A 55 9.15 -2.01 -3.73
N GLU A 56 9.79 -2.99 -4.35
CA GLU A 56 10.01 -3.02 -5.80
C GLU A 56 8.69 -3.14 -6.57
N ILE A 57 7.79 -4.01 -6.11
CA ILE A 57 6.43 -4.16 -6.66
C ILE A 57 5.68 -2.82 -6.61
N LEU A 58 5.68 -2.13 -5.46
CA LEU A 58 5.05 -0.82 -5.30
C LEU A 58 5.70 0.29 -6.13
N ALA A 59 7.03 0.22 -6.36
CA ALA A 59 7.73 1.20 -7.17
C ALA A 59 7.42 1.06 -8.67
N ASN A 60 7.10 -0.16 -9.12
CA ASN A 60 6.81 -0.47 -10.51
C ASN A 60 5.32 -0.42 -10.87
N SER A 61 4.43 -0.11 -9.92
CA SER A 61 2.98 -0.15 -10.12
C SER A 61 2.36 1.15 -10.63
N GLY A 62 3.18 2.20 -10.82
CA GLY A 62 2.77 3.55 -11.22
C GLY A 62 3.04 3.84 -12.69
#